data_AF-A0A6I6A2W9-F1
#
_entry.id   AF-A0A6I6A2W9-F1
#
_cell.length_a   1.000
_cell.length_b   1.000
_cell.length_c   1.000
_cell.angle_alpha   90.00
_cell.angle_beta   90.00
_cell.angle_gamma   90.00
#
_symmetry.space_group_name_H-M   'P 1'
#
loop_
_entity.id
_entity.type
_entity.pdbx_description
1 polymer ?
#
loop_
_entity_poly.entity_id
_entity_poly.type
_entity_poly.pdbx_seq_one_letter_code
_entity_poly.pdbx_strand_id
1 'polypeptide(L)'
;MSHVRLLLRRPMGEDEFWRLVDVLEGSSDEDAVARLVEALRAQGRRRAVAFAERLAVVLHDLDREVLATRPVRWSDDDEDDDPIPLSDDSFLYLRADVVAHGREMVAAVLADPDVLLEHRWDDGEALLYAADEAAGREIETRVSYETGSNAAHWSARYEADDVPFVPPVVALSVADLSQPVEVETHGADGSHRQEVTYLPPDWLHRRTEAAVQTGLGEAVGDVAVLPEDSADAWLEVRLGLGTRWDLTPRVEPGAAQEWGEGTVTRVQVELPGDEVAALPRADQTTLLLSAAATCVLAVLPPDHGARPRLQDVAAAGRPLLPGS
;
A
#
# COMPACT_ATOMS: atom_id res chain seq x y z
N MET A 1 -5.80 29.78 -26.92
CA MET A 1 -4.39 30.17 -27.18
C MET A 1 -3.45 29.46 -26.19
N SER A 2 -3.20 28.15 -26.34
CA SER A 2 -2.25 27.42 -25.47
C SER A 2 -1.62 26.21 -26.16
N HIS A 3 -1.20 26.35 -27.42
CA HIS A 3 -0.54 25.28 -28.19
C HIS A 3 0.85 25.68 -28.72
N VAL A 4 1.42 26.80 -28.24
CA VAL A 4 2.69 27.35 -28.75
C VAL A 4 3.82 27.32 -27.70
N ARG A 5 3.63 26.70 -26.54
CA ARG A 5 4.70 26.54 -25.52
C ARG A 5 5.43 25.18 -25.55
N LEU A 6 5.18 24.35 -26.57
CA LEU A 6 5.98 23.15 -26.87
C LEU A 6 7.24 23.46 -27.70
N LEU A 7 7.63 24.74 -27.81
CA LEU A 7 8.86 25.17 -28.48
C LEU A 7 10.10 24.64 -27.74
N LEU A 8 10.58 23.49 -28.22
CA LEU A 8 11.98 23.04 -28.19
C LEU A 8 12.62 23.04 -26.79
N ARG A 9 12.09 22.22 -25.89
CA ARG A 9 12.93 21.67 -24.79
C ARG A 9 13.99 20.81 -25.47
N ARG A 10 15.26 21.25 -25.46
CA ARG A 10 16.36 20.38 -25.91
C ARG A 10 16.39 19.19 -24.95
N PRO A 11 16.17 17.95 -25.43
CA PRO A 11 16.23 16.79 -24.55
C PRO A 11 17.63 16.70 -23.92
N MET A 12 17.66 16.40 -22.63
CA MET A 12 18.90 16.13 -21.90
C MET A 12 19.59 14.91 -22.53
N GLY A 13 20.89 15.03 -22.80
CA GLY A 13 21.68 13.91 -23.29
C GLY A 13 21.78 12.80 -22.23
N GLU A 14 21.96 11.55 -22.65
CA GLU A 14 21.99 10.42 -21.72
C GLU A 14 23.18 10.51 -20.75
N ASP A 15 24.40 10.72 -21.25
CA ASP A 15 25.59 10.88 -20.40
C ASP A 15 25.51 12.09 -19.45
N GLU A 16 24.69 13.06 -19.82
CA GLU A 16 24.48 14.25 -19.00
C GLU A 16 23.48 14.02 -17.88
N PHE A 17 22.45 13.23 -18.15
CA PHE A 17 21.52 12.74 -17.14
C PHE A 17 22.24 11.87 -16.11
N TRP A 18 23.01 10.88 -16.58
CA TRP A 18 23.74 9.98 -15.67
C TRP A 18 24.77 10.72 -14.82
N ARG A 19 25.48 11.72 -15.37
CA ARG A 19 26.36 12.57 -14.55
C ARG A 19 25.66 13.35 -13.43
N LEU A 20 24.36 13.64 -13.59
CA LEU A 20 23.56 14.24 -12.52
C LEU A 20 23.13 13.18 -11.51
N VAL A 21 22.70 12.01 -11.98
CA VAL A 21 22.38 10.85 -11.13
C VAL A 21 23.60 10.43 -10.29
N ASP A 22 24.82 10.48 -10.83
CA ASP A 22 26.05 10.15 -10.11
C ASP A 22 26.26 10.96 -8.81
N VAL A 23 25.59 12.11 -8.66
CA VAL A 23 25.59 12.93 -7.42
C VAL A 23 24.92 12.21 -6.24
N LEU A 24 24.01 11.27 -6.54
CA LEU A 24 23.33 10.43 -5.57
C LEU A 24 24.26 9.39 -4.95
N GLU A 25 25.35 9.04 -5.63
CA GLU A 25 26.35 8.05 -5.17
C GLU A 25 25.74 6.67 -4.84
N GLY A 26 24.65 6.30 -5.52
CA GLY A 26 23.96 5.03 -5.32
C GLY A 26 22.97 5.00 -4.16
N SER A 27 22.58 6.15 -3.61
CA SER A 27 21.57 6.27 -2.55
C SER A 27 20.39 7.16 -2.98
N SER A 28 19.17 6.79 -2.60
CA SER A 28 17.97 7.63 -2.74
C SER A 28 17.58 8.38 -1.46
N ASP A 29 18.42 8.35 -0.42
CA ASP A 29 18.14 9.05 0.84
C ASP A 29 17.99 10.57 0.68
N GLU A 30 17.39 11.22 1.69
CA GLU A 30 17.11 12.66 1.69
C GLU A 30 18.38 13.51 1.44
N ASP A 31 19.52 13.13 2.01
CA ASP A 31 20.78 13.86 1.85
C ASP A 31 21.34 13.72 0.43
N ALA A 32 21.21 12.55 -0.18
CA ALA A 32 21.59 12.28 -1.57
C ALA A 32 20.73 13.08 -2.54
N VAL A 33 19.41 13.02 -2.37
CA VAL A 33 18.46 13.77 -3.18
C VAL A 33 18.66 15.28 -3.02
N ALA A 34 18.92 15.78 -1.81
CA ALA A 34 19.22 17.20 -1.59
C ALA A 34 20.46 17.67 -2.37
N ARG A 35 21.52 16.85 -2.47
CA ARG A 35 22.69 17.17 -3.31
C ARG A 35 22.32 17.27 -4.79
N LEU A 36 21.49 16.35 -5.29
CA LEU A 36 20.99 16.40 -6.66
C LEU A 36 20.14 17.66 -6.90
N VAL A 37 19.25 18.01 -5.99
CA VAL A 37 18.42 19.23 -6.07
C VAL A 37 19.31 20.47 -6.19
N GLU A 38 20.34 20.60 -5.34
CA GLU A 38 21.27 21.73 -5.40
C GLU A 38 22.07 21.76 -6.72
N ALA A 39 22.50 20.59 -7.21
CA ALA A 39 23.17 20.48 -8.51
C ALA A 39 22.26 20.91 -9.67
N LEU A 40 20.98 20.56 -9.64
CA LEU A 40 19.98 20.97 -10.62
C LEU A 40 19.67 22.47 -10.52
N ARG A 41 19.51 23.01 -9.31
CA ARG A 41 19.31 24.45 -9.05
C ARG A 41 20.45 25.28 -9.62
N ALA A 42 21.70 24.85 -9.41
CA ALA A 42 22.89 25.53 -9.93
C ALA A 42 22.92 25.59 -11.47
N GLN A 43 22.32 24.61 -12.15
CA GLN A 43 22.20 24.60 -13.62
C GLN A 43 20.93 25.32 -14.13
N GLY A 44 20.02 25.68 -13.22
CA GLY A 44 18.83 26.48 -13.47
C GLY A 44 17.61 25.70 -13.97
N ARG A 45 16.43 26.33 -13.86
CA ARG A 45 15.11 25.71 -14.10
C ARG A 45 14.98 24.93 -15.41
N ARG A 46 15.53 25.45 -16.53
CA ARG A 46 15.45 24.75 -17.82
C ARG A 46 16.12 23.38 -17.77
N ARG A 47 17.14 23.24 -16.92
CA ARG A 47 17.87 22.00 -16.72
C ARG A 47 17.11 21.01 -15.86
N ALA A 48 16.55 21.45 -14.75
CA ALA A 48 15.67 20.64 -13.90
C ALA A 48 14.53 20.04 -14.73
N VAL A 49 13.88 20.85 -15.56
CA VAL A 49 12.84 20.38 -16.50
C VAL A 49 13.36 19.32 -17.48
N ALA A 50 14.57 19.50 -18.03
CA ALA A 50 15.15 18.52 -18.95
C ALA A 50 15.59 17.23 -18.25
N PHE A 51 15.95 17.30 -16.96
CA PHE A 51 16.22 16.15 -16.10
C PHE A 51 14.93 15.38 -15.84
N ALA A 52 13.85 16.05 -15.39
CA ALA A 52 12.54 15.42 -15.18
C ALA A 52 12.05 14.65 -16.42
N GLU A 53 12.14 15.27 -17.60
CA GLU A 53 11.76 14.63 -18.87
C GLU A 53 12.58 13.38 -19.19
N ARG A 54 13.85 13.33 -18.76
CA ARG A 54 14.69 12.15 -18.97
C ARG A 54 14.46 11.09 -17.91
N LEU A 55 14.33 11.49 -16.64
CA LEU A 55 13.97 10.61 -15.53
C LEU A 55 12.66 9.87 -15.84
N ALA A 56 11.63 10.60 -16.28
CA ALA A 56 10.35 10.02 -16.68
C ALA A 56 10.49 8.96 -17.79
N VAL A 57 11.37 9.18 -18.77
CA VAL A 57 11.62 8.17 -19.82
C VAL A 57 12.28 6.92 -19.25
N VAL A 58 13.27 7.07 -18.36
CA VAL A 58 13.95 5.92 -17.73
C VAL A 58 13.00 5.14 -16.83
N LEU A 59 12.19 5.83 -16.01
CA LEU A 59 11.18 5.20 -15.16
C LEU A 59 10.08 4.51 -15.97
N HIS A 60 9.66 5.12 -17.08
CA HIS A 60 8.71 4.51 -18.01
C HIS A 60 9.29 3.25 -18.69
N ASP A 61 10.58 3.26 -19.05
CA ASP A 61 11.24 2.08 -19.63
C ASP A 61 11.38 0.92 -18.61
N LEU A 62 11.51 1.25 -17.32
CA LEU A 62 11.48 0.32 -16.19
C LEU A 62 10.07 -0.12 -15.78
N ASP A 63 9.01 0.53 -16.27
CA ASP A 63 7.62 0.15 -15.98
C ASP A 63 7.24 -1.15 -16.70
N ARG A 64 7.42 -2.29 -16.04
CA ARG A 64 7.21 -3.62 -16.62
C ARG A 64 6.60 -4.57 -15.62
N GLU A 65 5.58 -5.31 -16.03
CA GLU A 65 4.90 -6.31 -15.20
C GLU A 65 5.87 -7.36 -14.63
N VAL A 66 6.87 -7.78 -15.42
CA VAL A 66 7.89 -8.76 -14.98
C VAL A 66 8.79 -8.25 -13.85
N LEU A 67 8.93 -6.93 -13.69
CA LEU A 67 9.67 -6.30 -12.59
C LEU A 67 8.73 -6.07 -11.40
N ALA A 68 7.51 -5.57 -11.65
CA ALA A 68 6.50 -5.33 -10.61
C ALA A 68 6.09 -6.60 -9.84
N THR A 69 6.17 -7.77 -10.49
CA THR A 69 5.87 -9.07 -9.89
C THR A 69 7.03 -9.67 -9.10
N ARG A 70 8.18 -8.99 -9.01
CA ARG A 70 9.33 -9.49 -8.24
C ARG A 70 9.19 -9.15 -6.76
N PRO A 71 9.33 -10.14 -5.87
CA PRO A 71 9.27 -9.90 -4.44
C PRO A 71 10.63 -9.35 -3.98
N VAL A 72 10.71 -8.03 -3.79
CA VAL A 72 11.94 -7.35 -3.34
C VAL A 72 11.98 -7.22 -1.83
N ARG A 73 13.18 -6.95 -1.28
CA ARG A 73 13.38 -6.62 0.12
C ARG A 73 13.69 -5.14 0.26
N TRP A 74 13.04 -4.47 1.19
CA TRP A 74 13.35 -3.10 1.54
C TRP A 74 14.43 -3.04 2.61
N SER A 75 15.09 -1.90 2.75
CA SER A 75 16.15 -1.68 3.73
C SER A 75 15.65 -1.68 5.17
N ASP A 76 14.38 -1.32 5.38
CA ASP A 76 13.67 -1.31 6.66
C ASP A 76 12.98 -2.65 6.99
N ASP A 77 12.95 -3.60 6.06
CA ASP A 77 12.43 -4.96 6.30
C ASP A 77 13.33 -5.74 7.29
N ASP A 78 12.71 -6.47 8.23
CA ASP A 78 13.46 -7.37 9.11
C ASP A 78 14.05 -8.55 8.31
N GLU A 79 15.16 -9.13 8.77
CA GLU A 79 15.85 -10.23 8.05
C GLU A 79 14.95 -11.45 7.78
N ASP A 80 14.03 -11.71 8.72
CA ASP A 80 13.09 -12.84 8.72
C ASP A 80 11.78 -12.55 7.95
N ASP A 81 11.59 -11.34 7.42
CA ASP A 81 10.38 -11.03 6.66
C ASP A 81 10.41 -11.64 5.25
N ASP A 82 9.32 -12.31 4.88
CA ASP A 82 9.09 -12.73 3.51
C ASP A 82 8.81 -11.51 2.62
N PRO A 83 9.44 -11.39 1.45
CA PRO A 83 9.22 -10.27 0.54
C PRO A 83 7.78 -10.27 -0.01
N ILE A 84 7.15 -9.10 -0.02
CA ILE A 84 5.74 -8.94 -0.45
C ILE A 84 5.62 -8.55 -1.92
N PRO A 85 4.45 -8.81 -2.54
CA PRO A 85 4.10 -8.18 -3.80
C PRO A 85 4.14 -6.66 -3.66
N LEU A 86 4.68 -5.99 -4.67
CA LEU A 86 4.75 -4.53 -4.73
C LEU A 86 3.36 -3.96 -5.03
N SER A 87 2.96 -2.92 -4.29
CA SER A 87 1.89 -2.03 -4.75
C SER A 87 2.38 -1.18 -5.93
N ASP A 88 1.46 -0.51 -6.61
CA ASP A 88 1.75 0.41 -7.70
C ASP A 88 2.74 1.51 -7.26
N ASP A 89 2.52 2.12 -6.10
CA ASP A 89 3.41 3.14 -5.53
C ASP A 89 4.78 2.56 -5.16
N SER A 90 4.81 1.43 -4.43
CA SER A 90 6.07 0.80 -4.03
C SER A 90 6.90 0.36 -5.24
N PHE A 91 6.27 -0.07 -6.34
CA PHE A 91 6.98 -0.37 -7.57
C PHE A 91 7.52 0.89 -8.26
N LEU A 92 6.80 2.01 -8.21
CA LEU A 92 7.32 3.29 -8.69
C LEU A 92 8.54 3.74 -7.88
N TYR A 93 8.48 3.65 -6.55
CA TYR A 93 9.58 4.03 -5.66
C TYR A 93 10.80 3.12 -5.85
N LEU A 94 10.58 1.81 -6.03
CA LEU A 94 11.64 0.86 -6.39
C LEU A 94 12.34 1.29 -7.68
N ARG A 95 11.59 1.62 -8.74
CA ARG A 95 12.17 2.06 -10.01
C ARG A 95 13.00 3.34 -9.86
N ALA A 96 12.59 4.25 -8.98
CA ALA A 96 13.36 5.45 -8.68
C ALA A 96 14.68 5.11 -7.95
N ASP A 97 14.68 4.20 -6.99
CA ASP A 97 15.90 3.78 -6.31
C ASP A 97 16.86 3.00 -7.25
N VAL A 98 16.31 2.17 -8.16
CA VAL A 98 17.10 1.54 -9.24
C VAL A 98 17.80 2.59 -10.11
N VAL A 99 17.16 3.75 -10.37
CA VAL A 99 17.81 4.87 -11.07
C VAL A 99 18.88 5.53 -10.20
N ALA A 100 18.65 5.68 -8.89
CA ALA A 100 19.62 6.26 -7.96
C ALA A 100 20.94 5.44 -7.90
N HIS A 101 20.82 4.11 -8.03
CA HIS A 101 21.94 3.17 -8.18
C HIS A 101 22.71 3.28 -9.51
N GLY A 102 22.22 4.07 -10.45
CA GLY A 102 22.95 4.48 -11.65
C GLY A 102 22.70 3.65 -12.91
N ARG A 103 23.43 4.00 -13.95
CA ARG A 103 23.22 3.51 -15.33
C ARG A 103 23.38 2.01 -15.44
N GLU A 104 24.41 1.47 -14.79
CA GLU A 104 24.75 0.06 -14.81
C GLU A 104 23.66 -0.77 -14.12
N MET A 105 23.08 -0.27 -13.02
CA MET A 105 22.00 -0.96 -12.32
C MET A 105 20.73 -1.01 -13.15
N VAL A 106 20.33 0.12 -13.76
CA VAL A 106 19.19 0.15 -14.70
C VAL A 106 19.40 -0.84 -15.85
N ALA A 107 20.59 -0.87 -16.44
CA ALA A 107 20.90 -1.81 -17.50
C ALA A 107 20.86 -3.28 -17.03
N ALA A 108 21.34 -3.55 -15.82
CA ALA A 108 21.34 -4.89 -15.22
C ALA A 108 19.91 -5.38 -14.96
N VAL A 109 19.06 -4.58 -14.32
CA VAL A 109 17.66 -4.92 -14.03
C VAL A 109 16.84 -5.14 -15.31
N LEU A 110 17.07 -4.32 -16.34
CA LEU A 110 16.40 -4.48 -17.64
C LEU A 110 16.85 -5.74 -18.38
N ALA A 111 18.10 -6.17 -18.19
CA ALA A 111 18.63 -7.39 -18.78
C ALA A 111 18.21 -8.65 -18.00
N ASP A 112 18.16 -8.55 -16.68
CA ASP A 112 17.83 -9.63 -15.76
C ASP A 112 17.01 -9.11 -14.55
N PRO A 113 15.69 -9.34 -14.54
CA PRO A 113 14.82 -8.99 -13.43
C PRO A 113 15.23 -9.55 -12.06
N ASP A 114 15.96 -10.68 -12.02
CA ASP A 114 16.31 -11.33 -10.76
C ASP A 114 17.38 -10.54 -9.98
N VAL A 115 18.05 -9.57 -10.61
CA VAL A 115 18.95 -8.61 -9.95
C VAL A 115 18.24 -7.86 -8.81
N LEU A 116 16.92 -7.65 -8.94
CA LEU A 116 16.10 -7.03 -7.89
C LEU A 116 16.07 -7.85 -6.59
N LEU A 117 16.32 -9.16 -6.65
CA LEU A 117 16.31 -10.06 -5.50
C LEU A 117 17.64 -10.07 -4.74
N GLU A 118 18.70 -9.56 -5.36
CA GLU A 118 20.07 -9.61 -4.81
C GLU A 118 20.39 -8.39 -3.92
N HIS A 119 19.51 -7.39 -3.92
CA HIS A 119 19.71 -6.11 -3.24
C HIS A 119 18.58 -5.84 -2.24
N ARG A 120 18.91 -5.06 -1.21
CA ARG A 120 17.92 -4.34 -0.43
C ARG A 120 17.76 -2.95 -1.04
N TRP A 121 16.53 -2.53 -1.18
CA TRP A 121 16.16 -1.27 -1.82
C TRP A 121 15.71 -0.26 -0.77
N ASP A 122 15.98 1.01 -1.03
CA ASP A 122 15.46 2.12 -0.24
C ASP A 122 14.21 2.70 -0.90
N ASP A 123 13.44 3.49 -0.16
CA ASP A 123 12.35 4.26 -0.75
C ASP A 123 12.93 5.34 -1.68
N GLY A 124 12.67 5.22 -2.98
CA GLY A 124 13.11 6.15 -4.01
C GLY A 124 12.21 7.36 -4.23
N GLU A 125 11.13 7.53 -3.45
CA GLU A 125 10.10 8.56 -3.65
C GLU A 125 10.69 9.97 -3.77
N ALA A 126 11.66 10.33 -2.92
CA ALA A 126 12.25 11.67 -2.90
C ALA A 126 12.87 12.08 -4.25
N LEU A 127 13.42 11.12 -5.02
CA LEU A 127 13.99 11.38 -6.33
C LEU A 127 12.94 11.86 -7.34
N LEU A 128 11.69 11.42 -7.23
CA LEU A 128 10.60 11.81 -8.12
C LEU A 128 10.35 13.33 -8.08
N TYR A 129 10.56 13.95 -6.92
CA TYR A 129 10.30 15.37 -6.69
C TYR A 129 11.53 16.27 -6.85
N ALA A 130 12.73 15.70 -7.02
CA ALA A 130 13.98 16.46 -7.04
C ALA A 130 14.01 17.58 -8.10
N ALA A 131 13.48 17.28 -9.29
CA ALA A 131 13.43 18.26 -10.38
C ALA A 131 12.43 19.39 -10.12
N ASP A 132 11.28 19.06 -9.54
CA ASP A 132 10.22 20.02 -9.21
C ASP A 132 10.67 20.98 -8.13
N GLU A 133 11.34 20.45 -7.11
CA GLU A 133 11.95 21.24 -6.04
C GLU A 133 13.05 22.17 -6.56
N ALA A 134 13.88 21.69 -7.49
CA ALA A 134 14.90 22.51 -8.15
C ALA A 134 14.31 23.57 -9.09
N ALA A 135 13.16 23.27 -9.72
CA ALA A 135 12.46 24.18 -10.61
C ALA A 135 11.58 25.21 -9.86
N GLY A 136 11.23 24.92 -8.61
CA GLY A 136 10.29 25.68 -7.78
C GLY A 136 8.84 25.58 -8.27
N ARG A 137 8.49 24.48 -8.94
CA ARG A 137 7.15 24.19 -9.49
C ARG A 137 7.09 22.76 -9.98
N GLU A 138 5.87 22.25 -10.05
CA GLU A 138 5.56 20.99 -10.72
C GLU A 138 5.93 21.00 -12.21
N ILE A 139 6.47 19.88 -12.68
CA ILE A 139 6.88 19.66 -14.06
C ILE A 139 6.10 18.50 -14.66
N GLU A 140 5.15 18.83 -15.53
CA GLU A 140 4.56 17.85 -16.44
C GLU A 140 5.60 17.33 -17.45
N THR A 141 5.69 16.01 -17.54
CA THR A 141 6.52 15.26 -18.48
C THR A 141 5.69 14.72 -19.65
N ARG A 142 6.34 14.39 -20.78
CA ARG A 142 5.63 13.90 -21.98
C ARG A 142 5.15 12.45 -21.87
N VAL A 143 5.78 11.67 -21.01
CA VAL A 143 5.38 10.30 -20.70
C VAL A 143 4.99 10.27 -19.23
N SER A 144 3.92 9.52 -18.93
CA SER A 144 3.64 9.11 -17.57
C SER A 144 4.67 8.06 -17.17
N TYR A 145 5.11 8.11 -15.92
CA TYR A 145 5.97 7.08 -15.33
C TYR A 145 5.22 6.30 -14.23
N GLU A 146 3.93 6.56 -14.04
CA GLU A 146 3.08 5.80 -13.12
C GLU A 146 3.11 4.31 -13.48
N THR A 147 2.94 3.48 -12.47
CA THR A 147 2.90 2.02 -12.66
C THR A 147 1.78 1.64 -13.63
N GLY A 148 2.08 0.78 -14.59
CA GLY A 148 1.10 0.38 -15.63
C GLY A 148 1.06 1.29 -16.86
N SER A 149 1.71 2.46 -16.83
CA SER A 149 1.65 3.43 -17.92
C SER A 149 2.33 2.98 -19.22
N ASN A 150 3.28 2.04 -19.17
CA ASN A 150 3.96 1.48 -20.33
C ASN A 150 3.26 0.22 -20.83
N ALA A 151 2.07 0.38 -21.40
CA ALA A 151 1.20 -0.70 -21.85
C ALA A 151 1.86 -1.76 -22.77
N ALA A 152 3.01 -1.47 -23.38
CA ALA A 152 3.78 -2.45 -24.16
C ALA A 152 4.40 -3.57 -23.30
N HIS A 153 4.55 -3.36 -22.00
CA HIS A 153 5.17 -4.29 -21.05
C HIS A 153 4.21 -4.80 -19.96
N TRP A 154 2.91 -4.54 -20.12
CA TRP A 154 1.87 -5.00 -19.22
C TRP A 154 0.87 -5.90 -19.95
N SER A 155 0.47 -7.00 -19.30
CA SER A 155 -0.63 -7.82 -19.78
C SER A 155 -1.93 -7.01 -19.79
N ALA A 156 -2.83 -7.31 -20.74
CA ALA A 156 -4.10 -6.60 -20.94
C ALA A 156 -5.06 -6.62 -19.72
N ARG A 157 -4.66 -7.25 -18.62
CA ARG A 157 -5.41 -7.32 -17.36
C ARG A 157 -5.08 -6.14 -16.43
N TYR A 158 -4.02 -5.38 -16.69
CA TYR A 158 -3.59 -4.25 -15.89
C TYR A 158 -4.20 -2.93 -16.40
N GLU A 159 -5.52 -2.79 -16.31
CA GLU A 159 -6.18 -1.48 -16.33
C GLU A 159 -6.64 -1.21 -14.90
N ALA A 160 -5.72 -0.78 -14.03
CA ALA A 160 -5.94 -0.66 -12.58
C ALA A 160 -6.92 0.47 -12.20
N ASP A 161 -7.16 1.44 -13.08
CA ASP A 161 -7.93 2.64 -12.75
C ASP A 161 -9.44 2.56 -13.03
N ASP A 162 -9.92 1.53 -13.74
CA ASP A 162 -11.33 1.43 -14.16
C ASP A 162 -12.05 0.16 -13.67
N VAL A 163 -11.40 -0.67 -12.84
CA VAL A 163 -12.10 -1.78 -12.17
C VAL A 163 -12.79 -1.22 -10.92
N PRO A 164 -14.13 -1.22 -10.84
CA PRO A 164 -14.81 -0.81 -9.61
C PRO A 164 -14.26 -1.64 -8.44
N PHE A 165 -13.85 -0.99 -7.36
CA PHE A 165 -13.49 -1.69 -6.13
C PHE A 165 -14.66 -2.59 -5.74
N VAL A 166 -14.46 -3.90 -5.87
CA VAL A 166 -15.41 -4.90 -5.40
C VAL A 166 -14.92 -5.28 -4.01
N PRO A 167 -15.57 -4.80 -2.93
CA PRO A 167 -15.15 -5.13 -1.59
C PRO A 167 -15.14 -6.66 -1.44
N PRO A 168 -14.14 -7.22 -0.73
CA PRO A 168 -14.20 -8.63 -0.37
C PRO A 168 -15.48 -8.87 0.44
N VAL A 169 -16.05 -10.07 0.34
CA VAL A 169 -17.26 -10.42 1.10
C VAL A 169 -17.08 -10.19 2.60
N VAL A 170 -15.84 -10.30 3.09
CA VAL A 170 -15.43 -9.90 4.43
C VAL A 170 -14.26 -8.92 4.33
N ALA A 171 -14.46 -7.71 4.85
CA ALA A 171 -13.41 -6.71 4.99
C ALA A 171 -12.96 -6.61 6.44
N LEU A 172 -11.65 -6.52 6.65
CA LEU A 172 -11.00 -6.27 7.93
C LEU A 172 -10.68 -4.78 8.06
N SER A 173 -10.88 -4.25 9.25
CA SER A 173 -10.31 -2.98 9.68
C SER A 173 -9.72 -3.17 11.08
N VAL A 174 -8.50 -2.67 11.28
CA VAL A 174 -7.84 -2.63 12.58
C VAL A 174 -7.68 -1.19 13.01
N ALA A 175 -8.06 -0.88 14.25
CA ALA A 175 -8.14 0.48 14.75
C ALA A 175 -7.47 0.60 16.13
N ASP A 176 -6.55 1.56 16.29
CA ASP A 176 -6.00 1.96 17.58
C ASP A 176 -7.01 2.83 18.33
N LEU A 177 -7.73 2.22 19.28
CA LEU A 177 -8.73 2.91 20.08
C LEU A 177 -8.13 3.89 21.10
N SER A 178 -6.81 3.86 21.30
CA SER A 178 -6.11 4.79 22.19
C SER A 178 -5.79 6.14 21.53
N GLN A 179 -5.83 6.20 20.19
CA GLN A 179 -5.48 7.38 19.40
C GLN A 179 -6.64 7.83 18.48
N PRO A 180 -7.68 8.48 19.03
CA PRO A 180 -8.75 9.02 18.21
C PRO A 180 -8.23 10.15 17.31
N VAL A 181 -8.62 10.12 16.04
CA VAL A 181 -8.34 11.16 15.06
C VAL A 181 -9.64 11.90 14.73
N GLU A 182 -9.64 13.22 14.91
CA GLU A 182 -10.76 14.05 14.48
C GLU A 182 -10.66 14.29 12.97
N VAL A 183 -11.67 13.83 12.23
CA VAL A 183 -11.77 14.03 10.78
C VAL A 183 -12.99 14.89 10.46
N GLU A 184 -12.80 15.83 9.55
CA GLU A 184 -13.87 16.67 9.03
C GLU A 184 -14.41 16.04 7.75
N THR A 185 -15.68 15.64 7.79
CA THR A 185 -16.36 15.04 6.64
C THR A 185 -17.25 16.10 5.99
N HIS A 186 -17.10 16.27 4.68
CA HIS A 186 -17.88 17.23 3.89
C HIS A 186 -19.01 16.52 3.17
N GLY A 187 -20.25 16.90 3.48
CA GLY A 187 -21.43 16.44 2.77
C GLY A 187 -21.53 17.06 1.38
N ALA A 188 -22.19 16.37 0.45
CA ALA A 188 -22.44 16.88 -0.90
C ALA A 188 -23.29 18.17 -0.93
N ASP A 189 -24.00 18.47 0.16
CA ASP A 189 -24.76 19.71 0.37
C ASP A 189 -23.92 20.86 0.96
N GLY A 190 -22.62 20.65 1.15
CA GLY A 190 -21.71 21.60 1.79
C GLY A 190 -21.82 21.61 3.32
N SER A 191 -22.52 20.64 3.93
CA SER A 191 -22.48 20.45 5.37
C SER A 191 -21.12 19.94 5.83
N HIS A 192 -20.75 20.27 7.07
CA HIS A 192 -19.53 19.84 7.72
C HIS A 192 -19.89 19.01 8.95
N ARG A 193 -19.34 17.81 9.07
CA ARG A 193 -19.51 16.96 10.24
C ARG A 193 -18.13 16.60 10.79
N GLN A 194 -17.91 16.92 12.06
CA GLN A 194 -16.73 16.46 12.78
C GLN A 194 -17.00 15.02 13.24
N GLU A 195 -16.14 14.11 12.85
CA GLU A 195 -16.21 12.70 13.21
C GLU A 195 -14.93 12.29 13.93
N VAL A 196 -15.04 11.28 14.78
CA VAL A 196 -13.87 10.63 15.36
C VAL A 196 -13.68 9.33 14.62
N THR A 197 -12.53 9.18 13.98
CA THR A 197 -12.06 7.93 13.39
C THR A 197 -10.86 7.41 14.18
N TYR A 198 -10.44 6.20 13.86
CA TYR A 198 -9.31 5.53 14.47
C TYR A 198 -8.48 4.92 13.36
N LEU A 199 -7.19 5.25 13.32
CA LEU A 199 -6.25 4.69 12.36
C LEU A 199 -5.70 3.36 12.88
N PRO A 200 -5.18 2.48 12.02
CA PRO A 200 -4.35 1.36 12.46
C PRO A 200 -3.18 1.88 13.31
N PRO A 201 -2.75 1.15 14.36
CA PRO A 201 -1.62 1.62 15.17
C PRO A 201 -0.32 1.56 14.36
N ASP A 202 0.57 2.52 14.60
CA ASP A 202 1.84 2.66 13.87
C ASP A 202 2.76 1.42 13.97
N TRP A 203 2.63 0.63 15.04
CA TRP A 203 3.39 -0.60 15.22
C TRP A 203 2.85 -1.78 14.41
N LEU A 204 1.59 -1.72 13.96
CA LEU A 204 0.98 -2.79 13.19
C LEU A 204 1.44 -2.68 11.74
N HIS A 205 2.40 -3.55 11.40
CA HIS A 205 2.94 -3.61 10.07
C HIS A 205 1.84 -3.92 9.03
N ARG A 206 1.85 -3.22 7.88
CA ARG A 206 0.88 -3.46 6.79
C ARG A 206 0.84 -4.92 6.33
N ARG A 207 1.97 -5.65 6.43
CA ARG A 207 2.03 -7.10 6.13
C ARG A 207 1.18 -7.93 7.08
N THR A 208 1.19 -7.62 8.36
CA THR A 208 0.38 -8.31 9.37
C THR A 208 -1.10 -8.12 9.04
N GLU A 209 -1.52 -6.89 8.78
CA GLU A 209 -2.91 -6.59 8.39
C GLU A 209 -3.31 -7.30 7.10
N ALA A 210 -2.49 -7.22 6.05
CA ALA A 210 -2.73 -7.89 4.78
C ALA A 210 -2.79 -9.42 4.91
N ALA A 211 -1.94 -10.01 5.74
CA ALA A 211 -1.94 -11.45 6.03
C ALA A 211 -3.21 -11.87 6.77
N VAL A 212 -3.69 -11.06 7.73
CA VAL A 212 -4.96 -11.31 8.42
C VAL A 212 -6.14 -11.20 7.43
N GLN A 213 -6.18 -10.15 6.60
CA GLN A 213 -7.22 -9.99 5.57
C GLN A 213 -7.24 -11.17 4.59
N THR A 214 -6.07 -11.58 4.08
CA THR A 214 -5.92 -12.70 3.15
C THR A 214 -6.35 -14.01 3.80
N GLY A 215 -5.80 -14.31 4.99
CA GLY A 215 -6.13 -15.52 5.73
C GLY A 215 -7.62 -15.61 6.09
N LEU A 216 -8.26 -14.48 6.41
CA LEU A 216 -9.70 -14.42 6.65
C LEU A 216 -10.49 -14.69 5.38
N GLY A 217 -10.12 -14.06 4.26
CA GLY A 217 -10.71 -14.31 2.95
C GLY A 217 -10.62 -15.78 2.54
N GLU A 218 -9.47 -16.41 2.70
CA GLU A 218 -9.30 -17.83 2.44
C GLU A 218 -10.11 -18.74 3.38
N ALA A 219 -10.21 -18.36 4.66
CA ALA A 219 -10.98 -19.12 5.65
C ALA A 219 -12.48 -19.12 5.33
N VAL A 220 -12.96 -18.00 4.80
CA VAL A 220 -14.34 -17.82 4.34
C VAL A 220 -14.58 -18.51 2.99
N GLY A 221 -13.61 -18.42 2.07
CA GLY A 221 -13.64 -18.97 0.72
C GLY A 221 -14.68 -18.31 -0.20
N ASP A 222 -14.88 -18.88 -1.39
CA ASP A 222 -15.85 -18.40 -2.40
C ASP A 222 -17.33 -18.60 -1.99
N VAL A 223 -17.58 -19.18 -0.82
CA VAL A 223 -18.89 -19.67 -0.38
C VAL A 223 -19.71 -18.57 0.32
N ALA A 224 -19.15 -17.39 0.52
CA ALA A 224 -19.84 -16.32 1.22
C ALA A 224 -20.88 -15.63 0.33
N VAL A 225 -22.00 -16.29 0.14
CA VAL A 225 -23.26 -15.57 0.08
C VAL A 225 -23.64 -15.40 1.55
N LEU A 226 -23.49 -14.19 2.09
CA LEU A 226 -24.17 -13.84 3.34
C LEU A 226 -25.65 -14.22 3.18
N PRO A 227 -26.37 -14.60 4.26
CA PRO A 227 -27.73 -15.13 4.15
C PRO A 227 -28.57 -14.31 3.17
N GLU A 228 -29.30 -14.94 2.25
CA GLU A 228 -30.01 -14.25 1.14
C GLU A 228 -30.95 -13.10 1.59
N ASP A 229 -31.31 -13.06 2.88
CA ASP A 229 -32.12 -12.04 3.53
C ASP A 229 -31.33 -10.84 4.09
N SER A 230 -29.98 -10.85 4.07
CA SER A 230 -29.19 -9.68 4.42
C SER A 230 -29.23 -8.70 3.27
N ALA A 231 -29.93 -7.57 3.44
CA ALA A 231 -29.83 -6.42 2.55
C ALA A 231 -28.37 -5.90 2.41
N ASP A 232 -27.47 -6.36 3.27
CA ASP A 232 -26.05 -6.07 3.29
C ASP A 232 -25.27 -7.01 2.35
N ALA A 233 -24.51 -6.44 1.41
CA ALA A 233 -23.74 -7.21 0.42
C ALA A 233 -22.38 -7.73 0.93
N TRP A 234 -21.93 -7.28 2.11
CA TRP A 234 -20.63 -7.66 2.70
C TRP A 234 -20.59 -7.44 4.22
N LEU A 235 -19.63 -8.09 4.87
CA LEU A 235 -19.39 -8.10 6.31
C LEU A 235 -18.14 -7.27 6.62
N GLU A 236 -18.26 -6.34 7.57
CA GLU A 236 -17.13 -5.57 8.07
C GLU A 236 -16.70 -6.11 9.45
N VAL A 237 -15.45 -6.57 9.56
CA VAL A 237 -14.85 -7.03 10.80
C VAL A 237 -13.92 -5.96 11.34
N ARG A 238 -14.24 -5.40 12.52
CA ARG A 238 -13.39 -4.41 13.19
C ARG A 238 -12.67 -5.01 14.40
N LEU A 239 -11.35 -4.88 14.41
CA LEU A 239 -10.51 -5.22 15.56
C LEU A 239 -10.07 -3.93 16.24
N GLY A 240 -10.69 -3.62 17.39
CA GLY A 240 -10.33 -2.46 18.19
C GLY A 240 -9.17 -2.77 19.12
N LEU A 241 -8.01 -2.16 18.90
CA LEU A 241 -6.82 -2.27 19.74
C LEU A 241 -6.86 -1.17 20.81
N GLY A 242 -7.28 -1.52 22.02
CA GLY A 242 -7.45 -0.63 23.17
C GLY A 242 -6.73 -1.14 24.42
N THR A 243 -7.40 -1.15 25.57
CA THR A 243 -6.81 -1.54 26.86
C THR A 243 -7.43 -2.79 27.49
N ARG A 244 -8.35 -3.46 26.78
CA ARG A 244 -9.12 -4.58 27.34
C ARG A 244 -9.20 -5.75 26.39
N TRP A 245 -9.28 -6.94 26.99
CA TRP A 245 -9.71 -8.16 26.33
C TRP A 245 -11.24 -8.25 26.34
N ASP A 246 -11.89 -7.92 25.23
CA ASP A 246 -13.31 -8.18 24.99
C ASP A 246 -13.51 -8.85 23.63
N LEU A 247 -13.38 -10.18 23.63
CA LEU A 247 -13.59 -11.02 22.45
C LEU A 247 -15.07 -11.33 22.21
N THR A 248 -16.00 -10.71 22.93
CA THR A 248 -17.43 -10.91 22.71
C THR A 248 -17.85 -10.11 21.47
N PRO A 249 -18.22 -10.76 20.35
CA PRO A 249 -18.50 -10.02 19.13
C PRO A 249 -19.74 -9.15 19.29
N ARG A 250 -19.61 -7.85 19.02
CA ARG A 250 -20.74 -6.91 18.96
C ARG A 250 -21.15 -6.75 17.51
N VAL A 251 -22.39 -7.12 17.21
CA VAL A 251 -22.94 -7.10 15.85
C VAL A 251 -23.82 -5.84 15.69
N GLU A 252 -23.53 -5.05 14.67
CA GLU A 252 -24.27 -3.87 14.24
C GLU A 252 -24.76 -4.10 12.80
N PRO A 253 -26.00 -4.58 12.60
CA PRO A 253 -26.55 -4.76 11.26
C PRO A 253 -26.96 -3.43 10.64
N GLY A 254 -26.89 -3.31 9.32
CA GLY A 254 -27.38 -2.13 8.61
C GLY A 254 -26.52 -0.87 8.79
N ALA A 255 -25.25 -1.02 9.18
CA ALA A 255 -24.33 0.11 9.32
C ALA A 255 -24.03 0.74 7.96
N ALA A 256 -23.90 2.06 7.92
CA ALA A 256 -23.51 2.74 6.68
C ALA A 256 -22.10 2.29 6.24
N GLN A 257 -21.96 2.03 4.95
CA GLN A 257 -20.66 1.77 4.34
C GLN A 257 -19.79 3.03 4.37
N GLU A 258 -18.51 2.85 4.70
CA GLU A 258 -17.54 3.95 4.73
C GLU A 258 -17.08 4.33 3.31
N TRP A 259 -17.16 3.38 2.36
CA TRP A 259 -16.59 3.48 1.01
C TRP A 259 -17.63 3.67 -0.11
N GLY A 260 -18.91 3.89 0.20
CA GLY A 260 -19.92 4.04 -0.83
C GLY A 260 -21.36 3.94 -0.37
N GLU A 261 -22.25 3.70 -1.33
CA GLU A 261 -23.67 3.50 -1.07
C GLU A 261 -23.96 2.06 -0.63
N GLY A 262 -24.66 1.92 0.49
CA GLY A 262 -25.16 0.63 0.96
C GLY A 262 -25.02 0.46 2.46
N THR A 263 -25.40 -0.72 2.92
CA THR A 263 -25.27 -1.11 4.32
C THR A 263 -24.38 -2.34 4.47
N VAL A 264 -23.75 -2.46 5.63
CA VAL A 264 -22.92 -3.61 6.04
C VAL A 264 -23.39 -4.11 7.38
N THR A 265 -23.21 -5.41 7.60
CA THR A 265 -23.21 -5.94 8.95
C THR A 265 -21.80 -5.74 9.49
N ARG A 266 -21.66 -4.94 10.55
CA ARG A 266 -20.39 -4.72 11.23
C ARG A 266 -20.30 -5.62 12.45
N VAL A 267 -19.16 -6.26 12.62
CA VAL A 267 -18.87 -7.09 13.80
C VAL A 267 -17.55 -6.67 14.39
N GLN A 268 -17.55 -6.38 15.69
CA GLN A 268 -16.35 -5.86 16.36
C GLN A 268 -16.03 -6.59 17.66
N VAL A 269 -14.74 -6.68 17.94
CA VAL A 269 -14.16 -7.12 19.23
C VAL A 269 -13.06 -6.15 19.63
N GLU A 270 -12.66 -6.20 20.90
CA GLU A 270 -11.57 -5.38 21.43
C GLU A 270 -10.46 -6.25 22.04
N LEU A 271 -9.22 -5.83 21.79
CA LEU A 271 -7.98 -6.47 22.20
C LEU A 271 -7.10 -5.41 22.87
N PRO A 272 -6.24 -5.73 23.86
CA PRO A 272 -5.30 -4.77 24.40
C PRO A 272 -4.13 -4.56 23.44
N GLY A 273 -4.02 -3.35 22.87
CA GLY A 273 -3.03 -3.00 21.86
C GLY A 273 -1.60 -3.26 22.33
N ASP A 274 -1.23 -2.83 23.55
CA ASP A 274 0.12 -3.00 24.10
C ASP A 274 0.51 -4.48 24.26
N GLU A 275 -0.44 -5.34 24.66
CA GLU A 275 -0.19 -6.77 24.82
C GLU A 275 -0.04 -7.45 23.46
N VAL A 276 -0.87 -7.07 22.48
CA VAL A 276 -0.73 -7.57 21.11
C VAL A 276 0.59 -7.12 20.50
N ALA A 277 0.96 -5.85 20.65
CA ALA A 277 2.21 -5.27 20.14
C ALA A 277 3.46 -5.98 20.69
N ALA A 278 3.39 -6.46 21.94
CA ALA A 278 4.49 -7.17 22.58
C ALA A 278 4.70 -8.61 22.07
N LEU A 279 3.75 -9.16 21.30
CA LEU A 279 3.88 -10.50 20.72
C LEU A 279 4.84 -10.49 19.51
N PRO A 280 5.51 -11.61 19.21
CA PRO A 280 6.15 -11.83 17.91
C PRO A 280 5.16 -11.61 16.76
N ARG A 281 5.60 -11.08 15.62
CA ARG A 281 4.72 -10.76 14.46
C ARG A 281 3.86 -11.93 13.98
N ALA A 282 4.41 -13.15 13.99
CA ALA A 282 3.66 -14.36 13.63
C ALA A 282 2.50 -14.64 14.61
N ASP A 283 2.72 -14.38 15.90
CA ASP A 283 1.72 -14.53 16.96
C ASP A 283 0.70 -13.39 16.90
N GLN A 284 1.11 -12.16 16.57
CA GLN A 284 0.19 -11.05 16.28
C GLN A 284 -0.78 -11.44 15.16
N THR A 285 -0.25 -11.92 14.03
CA THR A 285 -1.04 -12.36 12.87
C THR A 285 -2.03 -13.45 13.28
N THR A 286 -1.56 -14.47 13.99
CA THR A 286 -2.39 -15.60 14.45
C THR A 286 -3.50 -15.13 15.39
N LEU A 287 -3.19 -14.26 16.35
CA LEU A 287 -4.15 -13.71 17.30
C LEU A 287 -5.21 -12.84 16.61
N LEU A 288 -4.79 -11.91 15.76
CA LEU A 288 -5.69 -11.01 15.04
C LEU A 288 -6.61 -11.79 14.10
N LEU A 289 -6.06 -12.77 13.36
CA LEU A 289 -6.85 -13.65 12.50
C LEU A 289 -7.84 -14.51 13.29
N SER A 290 -7.45 -15.01 14.46
CA SER A 290 -8.34 -15.73 15.38
C SER A 290 -9.48 -14.85 15.89
N ALA A 291 -9.19 -13.59 16.26
CA ALA A 291 -10.20 -12.62 16.67
C ALA A 291 -11.17 -12.28 15.52
N ALA A 292 -10.64 -12.05 14.32
CA ALA A 292 -11.46 -11.79 13.14
C ALA A 292 -12.36 -12.97 12.76
N ALA A 293 -11.84 -14.21 12.79
CA ALA A 293 -12.63 -15.41 12.56
C ALA A 293 -13.74 -15.58 13.61
N THR A 294 -13.50 -15.18 14.86
CA THR A 294 -14.52 -15.16 15.92
C THR A 294 -15.65 -14.19 15.60
N CYS A 295 -15.35 -13.01 15.06
CA CYS A 295 -16.36 -12.07 14.56
C CYS A 295 -17.22 -12.69 13.45
N VAL A 296 -16.58 -13.30 12.44
CA VAL A 296 -17.31 -13.91 11.32
C VAL A 296 -18.22 -15.05 11.81
N LEU A 297 -17.73 -15.91 12.71
CA LEU A 297 -18.52 -17.01 13.27
C LEU A 297 -19.77 -16.56 14.05
N ALA A 298 -19.79 -15.33 14.55
CA ALA A 298 -20.91 -14.77 15.30
C ALA A 298 -22.11 -14.42 14.41
N VAL A 299 -21.89 -14.16 13.12
CA VAL A 299 -22.95 -13.78 12.16
C VAL A 299 -23.26 -14.87 11.15
N LEU A 300 -22.36 -15.84 10.93
CA LEU A 300 -22.63 -16.92 10.01
C LEU A 300 -23.75 -17.85 10.51
N PRO A 301 -24.63 -18.36 9.62
CA PRO A 301 -25.57 -19.43 9.95
C PRO A 301 -24.85 -20.68 10.49
N PRO A 302 -25.45 -21.45 11.43
CA PRO A 302 -24.82 -22.64 12.01
C PRO A 302 -24.42 -23.73 11.02
N ASP A 303 -25.08 -23.80 9.88
CA ASP A 303 -24.88 -24.76 8.79
C ASP A 303 -24.01 -24.21 7.65
N HIS A 304 -23.47 -23.00 7.79
CA HIS A 304 -22.61 -22.38 6.76
C HIS A 304 -21.32 -23.18 6.55
N GLY A 305 -20.98 -23.48 5.28
CA GLY A 305 -19.87 -24.35 4.91
C GLY A 305 -18.49 -23.88 5.37
N ALA A 306 -18.29 -22.57 5.57
CA ALA A 306 -17.04 -22.01 6.06
C ALA A 306 -16.80 -22.18 7.58
N ARG A 307 -17.83 -22.53 8.38
CA ARG A 307 -17.71 -22.57 9.84
C ARG A 307 -16.59 -23.49 10.34
N PRO A 308 -16.42 -24.74 9.85
CA PRO A 308 -15.37 -25.62 10.38
C PRO A 308 -13.97 -25.00 10.24
N ARG A 309 -13.65 -24.44 9.06
CA ARG A 309 -12.35 -23.78 8.84
C ARG A 309 -12.18 -22.55 9.72
N LEU A 310 -13.21 -21.71 9.85
CA LEU A 310 -13.18 -20.55 10.74
C LEU A 310 -13.05 -20.95 12.22
N GLN A 311 -13.63 -22.07 12.64
CA GLN A 311 -13.47 -22.61 13.99
C GLN A 311 -12.04 -23.07 14.26
N ASP A 312 -11.39 -23.71 13.28
CA ASP A 312 -9.97 -24.10 13.38
C ASP A 312 -9.08 -22.85 13.50
N VAL A 313 -9.33 -21.84 12.67
CA VAL A 313 -8.63 -20.55 12.71
C VAL A 313 -8.82 -19.84 14.06
N ALA A 314 -10.06 -19.76 14.56
CA ALA A 314 -10.37 -19.16 15.86
C ALA A 314 -9.81 -19.99 17.04
N ALA A 315 -9.58 -21.29 16.86
CA ALA A 315 -8.96 -22.13 17.88
C ALA A 315 -7.45 -21.93 17.94
N ALA A 316 -6.79 -21.64 16.82
CA ALA A 316 -5.34 -21.47 16.73
C ALA A 316 -4.79 -20.33 17.59
N GLY A 317 -5.55 -19.22 17.73
CA GLY A 317 -5.14 -18.09 18.57
C GLY A 317 -5.42 -18.26 20.07
N ARG A 318 -6.14 -19.31 20.50
CA ARG A 318 -6.50 -19.50 21.92
C ARG A 318 -5.30 -19.54 22.87
N PRO A 319 -4.19 -20.23 22.56
CA PRO A 319 -3.00 -20.26 23.43
C PRO A 319 -2.33 -18.89 23.62
N LEU A 320 -2.66 -17.91 22.78
CA LEU A 320 -2.13 -16.54 22.85
C LEU A 320 -3.02 -15.63 23.72
N LEU A 321 -4.18 -16.13 24.15
CA LEU A 321 -5.08 -15.38 25.03
C LEU A 321 -4.60 -15.45 26.49
N PRO A 322 -4.78 -14.39 27.27
CA PRO A 322 -4.40 -14.38 28.67
C PRO A 322 -5.15 -15.47 29.45
N GLY A 323 -4.41 -16.28 30.20
CA GLY A 323 -4.98 -17.31 31.08
C GLY A 323 -5.52 -18.56 30.37
N SER A 324 -5.12 -18.78 29.11
CA SER A 324 -5.36 -20.03 28.36
C SER A 324 -4.46 -21.20 28.76
#